data_AF-A0A4W4G5P0-F1
#
_entry.id   AF-A0A4W4G5P0-F1
#
_cell.length_a   1.000
_cell.length_b   1.000
_cell.length_c   1.000
_cell.angle_alpha   90.00
_cell.angle_beta   90.00
_cell.angle_gamma   90.00
#
_symmetry.space_group_name_H-M   'P 1'
#
loop_
_entity.id
_entity.type
_entity.pdbx_description
1 polymer ?
#
loop_
_entity_poly.entity_id
_entity_poly.type
_entity_poly.pdbx_seq_one_letter_code
_entity_poly.pdbx_strand_id
1 'polypeptide(L)'
;MDQPPEHKMSPEETEGRPSPPTSLPLQGDGGGASQRKKLSAPRISLSLDQSEDDLFDTPDDLDINVDDLDTPDEADILDYTDHEMDLDESKASVKASALEGVEPIPTCSAEEERQESRLWRTVLIGEQEHRINMKCIEPYQKVISHGGYYGNGVNAIIVFAACFLPDSDREDYHEVMENLFLYVISTLELMVAEDYMIVYLNGATPHRRMPGLGWLKRCYQMIDRRLKKNLKSFIIVHPSWFIRAVLALTKPFISSKFSSKIRYVNSLAELEELIPMEYVHIPESIIKINSFLQGHEVTLEEPT
;
A
#
# COMPACT_ATOMS: atom_id res chain seq x y z
N MET A 1 -64.19 3.10 38.98
CA MET A 1 -62.83 2.83 39.50
C MET A 1 -62.30 1.62 38.75
N ASP A 2 -60.99 1.67 38.50
CA ASP A 2 -60.10 0.55 38.17
C ASP A 2 -59.95 0.04 36.74
N GLN A 3 -58.68 -0.31 36.50
CA GLN A 3 -57.87 -0.52 35.30
C GLN A 3 -58.43 -1.46 34.22
N PRO A 4 -57.91 -1.36 32.98
CA PRO A 4 -58.14 -2.37 31.94
C PRO A 4 -57.19 -3.58 32.11
N PRO A 5 -57.58 -4.77 31.60
CA PRO A 5 -56.77 -5.98 31.70
C PRO A 5 -55.82 -6.18 30.51
N GLU A 6 -54.69 -6.82 30.76
CA GLU A 6 -53.71 -7.30 29.79
C GLU A 6 -54.23 -8.52 28.99
N HIS A 7 -53.92 -8.57 27.69
CA HIS A 7 -53.84 -9.84 26.94
C HIS A 7 -52.76 -9.78 25.84
N LYS A 8 -51.95 -10.85 25.79
CA LYS A 8 -50.89 -11.17 24.82
C LYS A 8 -51.41 -11.37 23.38
N MET A 9 -50.62 -10.99 22.37
CA MET A 9 -50.38 -11.68 21.08
C MET A 9 -49.39 -10.84 20.24
N SER A 10 -48.20 -11.38 19.92
CA SER A 10 -47.75 -11.85 18.59
C SER A 10 -47.19 -10.75 17.68
N PRO A 11 -45.94 -10.87 17.15
CA PRO A 11 -45.45 -9.96 16.12
C PRO A 11 -45.77 -10.49 14.72
N GLU A 12 -46.41 -9.64 13.92
CA GLU A 12 -46.58 -9.75 12.48
C GLU A 12 -45.24 -9.65 11.73
N GLU A 13 -45.04 -10.62 10.83
CA GLU A 13 -44.73 -10.46 9.40
C GLU A 13 -43.65 -9.43 8.96
N THR A 14 -42.43 -9.92 8.76
CA THR A 14 -41.48 -9.36 7.79
C THR A 14 -41.45 -10.23 6.53
N GLU A 15 -42.25 -9.89 5.52
CA GLU A 15 -42.06 -10.39 4.15
C GLU A 15 -41.04 -9.52 3.39
N GLY A 16 -40.11 -10.15 2.66
CA GLY A 16 -39.45 -9.50 1.54
C GLY A 16 -37.92 -9.53 1.42
N ARG A 17 -37.24 -10.67 1.62
CA ARG A 17 -35.97 -10.95 0.91
C ARG A 17 -35.62 -12.45 0.90
N PRO A 18 -35.45 -13.11 -0.27
CA PRO A 18 -35.00 -14.50 -0.29
C PRO A 18 -33.49 -14.57 0.06
N SER A 19 -33.13 -15.49 0.94
CA SER A 19 -31.74 -15.87 1.24
C SER A 19 -31.10 -16.65 0.08
N PRO A 20 -29.78 -16.53 -0.14
CA PRO A 20 -29.11 -17.20 -1.25
C PRO A 20 -29.07 -18.73 -1.04
N PRO A 21 -29.27 -19.55 -2.08
CA PRO A 21 -29.22 -21.00 -1.94
C PRO A 21 -27.79 -21.45 -1.66
N THR A 22 -27.62 -22.10 -0.51
CA THR A 22 -26.39 -22.79 -0.14
C THR A 22 -26.59 -24.28 -0.46
N SER A 23 -25.74 -24.82 -1.32
CA SER A 23 -25.64 -26.23 -1.77
C SER A 23 -26.58 -26.70 -2.91
N LEU A 24 -25.96 -27.42 -3.86
CA LEU A 24 -26.57 -28.13 -4.98
C LEU A 24 -26.78 -29.61 -4.59
N PRO A 25 -27.97 -30.20 -4.78
CA PRO A 25 -28.18 -31.62 -4.54
C PRO A 25 -27.70 -32.43 -5.75
N LEU A 26 -26.74 -33.33 -5.53
CA LEU A 26 -26.40 -34.41 -6.45
C LEU A 26 -27.06 -35.68 -5.93
N GLN A 27 -28.19 -36.06 -6.50
CA GLN A 27 -28.73 -37.42 -6.36
C GLN A 27 -29.15 -37.92 -7.75
N GLY A 28 -28.41 -38.90 -8.23
CA GLY A 28 -28.70 -39.67 -9.44
C GLY A 28 -28.00 -41.01 -9.30
N ASP A 29 -28.74 -42.00 -8.82
CA ASP A 29 -28.37 -43.41 -8.75
C ASP A 29 -28.36 -44.02 -10.16
N GLY A 30 -27.43 -44.95 -10.44
CA GLY A 30 -27.43 -45.78 -11.65
C GLY A 30 -26.47 -45.37 -12.76
N GLY A 31 -25.57 -46.29 -13.13
CA GLY A 31 -24.41 -46.08 -13.99
C GLY A 31 -24.66 -45.59 -15.43
N GLY A 32 -23.68 -44.83 -15.94
CA GLY A 32 -23.58 -44.40 -17.33
C GLY A 32 -22.53 -43.30 -17.49
N ALA A 33 -21.56 -43.51 -18.39
CA ALA A 33 -20.32 -42.73 -18.59
C ALA A 33 -20.41 -41.20 -18.36
N SER A 34 -19.48 -40.65 -17.56
CA SER A 34 -19.26 -39.21 -17.40
C SER A 34 -18.87 -38.56 -18.72
N GLN A 35 -19.83 -37.90 -19.39
CA GLN A 35 -19.50 -36.97 -20.47
C GLN A 35 -18.93 -35.69 -19.85
N ARG A 36 -17.61 -35.51 -19.97
CA ARG A 36 -16.93 -34.24 -19.69
C ARG A 36 -17.53 -33.17 -20.61
N LYS A 37 -18.33 -32.25 -20.08
CA LYS A 37 -18.77 -31.06 -20.81
C LYS A 37 -17.58 -30.14 -21.02
N LYS A 38 -16.96 -30.22 -22.20
CA LYS A 38 -15.98 -29.23 -22.68
C LYS A 38 -16.72 -27.94 -22.98
N LEU A 39 -16.42 -26.88 -22.24
CA LEU A 39 -16.83 -25.52 -22.58
C LEU A 39 -15.86 -24.98 -23.63
N SER A 40 -16.38 -24.61 -24.80
CA SER A 40 -15.59 -23.96 -25.85
C SER A 40 -15.45 -22.47 -25.54
N ALA A 41 -14.23 -21.96 -25.47
CA ALA A 41 -13.95 -20.54 -25.34
C ALA A 41 -14.37 -19.79 -26.62
N PRO A 42 -14.94 -18.57 -26.53
CA PRO A 42 -15.25 -17.74 -27.69
C PRO A 42 -13.99 -17.35 -28.46
N ARG A 43 -14.08 -17.30 -29.79
CA ARG A 43 -12.99 -16.79 -30.64
C ARG A 43 -12.89 -15.27 -30.49
N ILE A 44 -11.78 -14.82 -29.92
CA ILE A 44 -11.36 -13.41 -29.95
C ILE A 44 -10.81 -13.09 -31.34
N SER A 45 -11.48 -12.21 -32.08
CA SER A 45 -10.95 -11.62 -33.31
C SER A 45 -10.30 -10.28 -32.95
N LEU A 46 -8.96 -10.27 -32.90
CA LEU A 46 -8.18 -9.04 -32.76
C LEU A 46 -7.92 -8.48 -34.15
N SER A 47 -8.69 -7.48 -34.55
CA SER A 47 -8.32 -6.61 -35.67
C SER A 47 -7.37 -5.55 -35.13
N LEU A 48 -6.08 -5.68 -35.44
CA LEU A 48 -5.11 -4.60 -35.30
C LEU A 48 -5.42 -3.57 -36.38
N ASP A 49 -5.88 -2.39 -35.96
CA ASP A 49 -5.95 -1.22 -36.83
C ASP A 49 -4.56 -0.59 -36.89
N GLN A 50 -4.02 -0.52 -38.10
CA GLN A 50 -2.82 0.26 -38.43
C GLN A 50 -3.22 1.73 -38.48
N SER A 51 -2.63 2.54 -37.61
CA SER A 51 -2.54 3.98 -37.86
C SER A 51 -1.07 4.37 -37.93
N GLU A 52 -0.67 4.63 -39.16
CA GLU A 52 0.59 5.22 -39.60
C GLU A 52 0.58 6.73 -39.31
N ASP A 53 1.80 7.28 -39.18
CA ASP A 53 2.18 8.71 -39.30
C ASP A 53 1.78 9.65 -38.11
N ASP A 54 2.63 10.53 -37.56
CA ASP A 54 3.72 11.31 -38.15
C ASP A 54 4.75 11.75 -37.09
N LEU A 55 6.03 11.61 -37.46
CA LEU A 55 7.08 12.65 -37.51
C LEU A 55 7.19 13.67 -36.35
N PHE A 56 8.34 13.73 -35.66
CA PHE A 56 9.15 14.96 -35.47
C PHE A 56 10.54 14.65 -34.85
N ASP A 57 11.58 15.02 -35.62
CA ASP A 57 12.94 15.47 -35.29
C ASP A 57 13.91 14.62 -34.42
N THR A 58 14.85 13.96 -35.13
CA THR A 58 16.24 13.78 -34.68
C THR A 58 17.05 15.06 -34.97
N PRO A 59 18.03 15.44 -34.13
CA PRO A 59 19.39 14.96 -34.41
C PRO A 59 20.22 14.68 -33.15
N ASP A 60 21.01 13.60 -33.17
CA ASP A 60 22.46 13.72 -33.02
C ASP A 60 23.13 12.34 -33.18
N ASP A 61 24.20 12.36 -33.95
CA ASP A 61 25.04 11.26 -34.37
C ASP A 61 25.74 10.58 -33.18
N LEU A 62 25.54 9.26 -33.07
CA LEU A 62 26.50 8.36 -32.42
C LEU A 62 26.69 7.16 -33.34
N ASP A 63 27.68 7.28 -34.22
CA ASP A 63 28.24 6.16 -34.98
C ASP A 63 28.85 5.15 -34.00
N ILE A 64 28.07 4.16 -33.58
CA ILE A 64 28.61 2.97 -32.92
C ILE A 64 29.16 2.08 -34.03
N ASN A 65 30.47 2.11 -34.22
CA ASN A 65 31.17 1.21 -35.14
C ASN A 65 31.00 -0.23 -34.67
N VAL A 66 30.22 -1.02 -35.41
CA VAL A 66 29.85 -2.41 -35.08
C VAL A 66 30.94 -3.43 -35.45
N ASP A 67 32.10 -2.97 -35.92
CA ASP A 67 33.19 -3.80 -36.43
C ASP A 67 34.29 -4.09 -35.38
N ASP A 68 34.13 -3.64 -34.13
CA ASP A 68 35.12 -3.79 -33.03
C ASP A 68 34.63 -4.69 -31.88
N LEU A 69 33.67 -5.59 -32.12
CA LEU A 69 33.31 -6.63 -31.15
C LEU A 69 34.04 -7.93 -31.48
N ASP A 70 35.24 -8.09 -30.92
CA ASP A 70 35.99 -9.35 -30.93
C ASP A 70 35.14 -10.48 -30.32
N THR A 71 34.66 -11.39 -31.15
CA THR A 71 34.14 -12.70 -30.73
C THR A 71 35.30 -13.53 -30.18
N PRO A 72 35.29 -13.94 -28.90
CA PRO A 72 36.14 -15.03 -28.47
C PRO A 72 35.57 -16.31 -29.07
N ASP A 73 36.31 -16.82 -30.05
CA ASP A 73 36.28 -18.21 -30.49
C ASP A 73 36.71 -19.14 -29.34
N GLU A 74 36.52 -20.44 -29.55
CA GLU A 74 36.89 -21.62 -28.74
C GLU A 74 35.72 -22.40 -28.10
N ALA A 75 35.29 -23.40 -28.89
CA ALA A 75 35.23 -24.82 -28.54
C ALA A 75 34.26 -25.31 -27.44
N ASP A 76 33.18 -25.99 -27.83
CA ASP A 76 33.16 -27.45 -27.97
C ASP A 76 31.76 -27.93 -28.41
N ILE A 77 31.70 -28.46 -29.63
CA ILE A 77 30.54 -29.17 -30.17
C ILE A 77 30.60 -30.60 -29.64
N LEU A 78 29.68 -30.96 -28.73
CA LEU A 78 29.36 -32.35 -28.45
C LEU A 78 27.93 -32.64 -28.90
N ASP A 79 27.88 -33.25 -30.08
CA ASP A 79 26.79 -34.04 -30.64
C ASP A 79 26.51 -35.25 -29.75
N TYR A 80 25.29 -35.38 -29.24
CA TYR A 80 24.69 -36.67 -28.92
C TYR A 80 23.18 -36.59 -29.11
N THR A 81 22.76 -36.64 -30.37
CA THR A 81 21.57 -37.42 -30.70
C THR A 81 21.88 -38.91 -30.57
N ASP A 82 20.87 -39.67 -30.15
CA ASP A 82 20.80 -41.14 -30.12
C ASP A 82 21.19 -41.78 -28.77
N HIS A 83 20.18 -42.14 -27.96
CA HIS A 83 19.82 -43.54 -27.75
C HIS A 83 18.58 -43.65 -26.83
N GLU A 84 17.53 -44.24 -27.38
CA GLU A 84 16.38 -44.79 -26.68
C GLU A 84 16.85 -45.77 -25.58
N MET A 85 16.47 -45.53 -24.32
CA MET A 85 16.76 -46.46 -23.23
C MET A 85 15.61 -47.46 -23.07
N ASP A 86 15.81 -48.63 -23.66
CA ASP A 86 15.12 -49.87 -23.30
C ASP A 86 15.72 -50.42 -21.99
N LEU A 87 14.87 -50.87 -21.09
CA LEU A 87 15.19 -51.30 -19.73
C LEU A 87 15.69 -52.75 -19.70
N ASP A 88 16.93 -53.00 -19.25
CA ASP A 88 17.24 -54.27 -18.55
C ASP A 88 18.43 -54.18 -17.58
N GLU A 89 18.35 -55.01 -16.57
CA GLU A 89 19.02 -55.02 -15.27
C GLU A 89 20.30 -55.89 -15.28
N SER A 90 21.47 -55.36 -14.91
CA SER A 90 22.52 -56.16 -14.21
C SER A 90 23.78 -55.38 -13.75
N LYS A 91 23.91 -55.30 -12.42
CA LYS A 91 25.10 -55.36 -11.53
C LYS A 91 26.49 -54.81 -11.96
N ALA A 92 26.96 -53.91 -11.08
CA ALA A 92 28.27 -53.86 -10.39
C ALA A 92 29.37 -52.87 -10.87
N SER A 93 29.46 -51.78 -10.10
CA SER A 93 30.68 -51.21 -9.47
C SER A 93 31.57 -50.21 -10.23
N VAL A 94 31.84 -49.10 -9.51
CA VAL A 94 32.97 -48.15 -9.61
C VAL A 94 32.92 -47.06 -10.69
N LYS A 95 32.40 -45.87 -10.35
CA LYS A 95 33.18 -44.63 -10.09
C LYS A 95 32.23 -43.44 -9.85
N ALA A 96 32.45 -42.76 -8.72
CA ALA A 96 31.87 -41.46 -8.44
C ALA A 96 32.59 -40.38 -9.26
N SER A 97 31.84 -39.52 -9.94
CA SER A 97 31.97 -38.05 -9.96
C SER A 97 31.33 -37.46 -11.21
N ALA A 98 30.56 -36.38 -11.02
CA ALA A 98 29.95 -35.49 -12.02
C ALA A 98 28.53 -35.83 -12.51
N LEU A 99 27.59 -35.93 -11.57
CA LEU A 99 26.26 -35.33 -11.76
C LEU A 99 26.12 -34.34 -10.61
N GLU A 100 26.51 -33.09 -10.85
CA GLU A 100 26.21 -32.00 -9.93
C GLU A 100 24.70 -31.96 -9.71
N GLY A 101 24.32 -31.97 -8.43
CA GLY A 101 22.94 -32.06 -8.01
C GLY A 101 22.14 -30.89 -8.56
N VAL A 102 21.16 -31.20 -9.40
CA VAL A 102 20.02 -30.32 -9.58
C VAL A 102 19.30 -30.30 -8.24
N GLU A 103 19.52 -29.26 -7.44
CA GLU A 103 18.73 -29.06 -6.23
C GLU A 103 17.26 -29.01 -6.63
N PRO A 104 16.39 -29.82 -6.01
CA PRO A 104 14.98 -29.81 -6.35
C PRO A 104 14.42 -28.42 -6.05
N ILE A 105 13.73 -27.83 -7.05
CA ILE A 105 13.03 -26.55 -6.88
C ILE A 105 12.13 -26.70 -5.64
N PRO A 106 12.26 -25.85 -4.62
CA PRO A 106 11.42 -25.91 -3.43
C PRO A 106 9.94 -25.94 -3.83
N THR A 107 9.25 -27.03 -3.49
CA THR A 107 7.84 -27.19 -3.80
C THR A 107 7.02 -26.37 -2.80
N CYS A 108 6.62 -25.16 -3.19
CA CYS A 108 5.67 -24.35 -2.43
C CYS A 108 4.30 -25.04 -2.44
N SER A 109 3.68 -25.21 -1.27
CA SER A 109 2.31 -25.74 -1.20
C SER A 109 1.31 -24.70 -1.74
N ALA A 110 0.19 -25.16 -2.29
CA ALA A 110 -0.86 -24.25 -2.76
C ALA A 110 -1.46 -23.37 -1.65
N GLU A 111 -1.24 -23.69 -0.38
CA GLU A 111 -1.61 -22.83 0.76
C GLU A 111 -0.54 -21.75 1.01
N GLU A 112 0.74 -22.09 0.95
CA GLU A 112 1.84 -21.12 1.05
C GLU A 112 1.82 -20.12 -0.10
N GLU A 113 1.54 -20.55 -1.32
CA GLU A 113 1.43 -19.67 -2.50
C GLU A 113 0.23 -18.70 -2.39
N ARG A 114 -0.89 -19.17 -1.81
CA ARG A 114 -2.04 -18.33 -1.48
C ARG A 114 -1.73 -17.33 -0.36
N GLN A 115 -0.94 -17.74 0.63
CA GLN A 115 -0.49 -16.86 1.69
C GLN A 115 0.44 -15.79 1.15
N GLU A 116 1.45 -16.15 0.36
CA GLU A 116 2.37 -15.21 -0.30
C GLU A 116 1.63 -14.19 -1.19
N SER A 117 0.61 -14.64 -1.93
CA SER A 117 -0.24 -13.75 -2.72
C SER A 117 -1.03 -12.74 -1.87
N ARG A 118 -1.35 -13.06 -0.61
CA ARG A 118 -1.99 -12.12 0.35
C ARG A 118 -0.99 -11.15 0.98
N LEU A 119 0.31 -11.45 0.95
CA LEU A 119 1.35 -10.59 1.53
C LEU A 119 1.69 -9.43 0.62
N TRP A 120 1.39 -9.50 -0.68
CA TRP A 120 1.64 -8.43 -1.63
C TRP A 120 0.34 -7.79 -2.10
N ARG A 121 0.30 -6.46 -2.12
CA ARG A 121 -0.80 -5.68 -2.67
C ARG A 121 -0.31 -4.83 -3.83
N THR A 122 -0.86 -5.05 -5.02
CA THR A 122 -0.64 -4.18 -6.17
C THR A 122 -1.47 -2.91 -6.04
N VAL A 123 -0.84 -1.76 -6.29
CA VAL A 123 -1.48 -0.43 -6.32
C VAL A 123 -1.00 0.35 -7.54
N LEU A 124 -1.85 1.23 -8.05
CA LEU A 124 -1.49 2.19 -9.08
C LEU A 124 -1.29 3.54 -8.39
N ILE A 125 -0.10 4.12 -8.49
CA ILE A 125 0.18 5.47 -7.99
C ILE A 125 0.59 6.32 -9.19
N GLY A 126 -0.25 7.29 -9.55
CA GLY A 126 -0.17 7.94 -10.86
C GLY A 126 -0.43 6.92 -11.99
N GLU A 127 0.56 6.71 -12.85
CA GLU A 127 0.49 5.78 -13.99
C GLU A 127 1.38 4.53 -13.79
N GLN A 128 2.04 4.43 -12.63
CA GLN A 128 2.97 3.34 -12.33
C GLN A 128 2.34 2.30 -11.41
N GLU A 129 2.56 1.03 -11.75
CA GLU A 129 2.20 -0.10 -10.89
C GLU A 129 3.28 -0.33 -9.83
N HIS A 130 2.86 -0.35 -8.57
CA HIS A 130 3.72 -0.66 -7.44
C HIS A 130 3.18 -1.86 -6.68
N ARG A 131 4.09 -2.67 -6.11
CA ARG A 131 3.74 -3.79 -5.22
C ARG A 131 4.17 -3.47 -3.80
N ILE A 132 3.23 -3.58 -2.87
CA ILE A 132 3.41 -3.32 -1.45
C ILE A 132 3.46 -4.64 -0.69
N ASN A 133 4.53 -4.88 0.06
CA ASN A 133 4.61 -5.97 1.03
C ASN A 133 3.78 -5.59 2.28
N MET A 134 2.55 -6.08 2.33
CA MET A 134 1.60 -5.88 3.42
C MET A 134 2.09 -6.48 4.75
N LYS A 135 2.93 -7.52 4.71
CA LYS A 135 3.45 -8.20 5.91
C LYS A 135 4.40 -7.30 6.69
N CYS A 136 5.34 -6.65 6.01
CA CYS A 136 6.36 -5.85 6.68
C CYS A 136 5.77 -4.55 7.27
N ILE A 137 4.66 -4.06 6.72
CA ILE A 137 4.01 -2.82 7.17
C ILE A 137 2.87 -3.03 8.16
N GLU A 138 2.39 -4.26 8.37
CA GLU A 138 1.25 -4.57 9.24
C GLU A 138 1.29 -3.85 10.61
N PRO A 139 2.43 -3.83 11.34
CA PRO A 139 2.49 -3.15 12.64
C PRO A 139 2.29 -1.63 12.57
N TYR A 140 2.50 -1.03 11.41
CA TYR A 140 2.58 0.42 11.19
C TYR A 140 1.38 0.98 10.42
N GLN A 141 0.42 0.15 9.99
CA GLN A 141 -0.74 0.59 9.22
C GLN A 141 -1.58 1.66 9.93
N LYS A 142 -1.54 1.71 11.26
CA LYS A 142 -2.19 2.73 12.10
C LYS A 142 -1.61 4.13 11.91
N VAL A 143 -0.49 4.29 11.19
CA VAL A 143 0.10 5.59 10.87
C VAL A 143 -0.87 6.50 10.11
N ILE A 144 -1.82 5.93 9.36
CA ILE A 144 -2.84 6.68 8.63
C ILE A 144 -4.23 6.19 9.02
N SER A 145 -5.16 7.12 9.23
CA SER A 145 -6.56 6.81 9.54
C SER A 145 -7.52 7.90 9.03
N HIS A 146 -8.79 7.55 8.90
CA HIS A 146 -9.86 8.49 8.55
C HIS A 146 -10.39 9.16 9.83
N GLY A 147 -10.32 10.49 9.90
CA GLY A 147 -10.73 11.30 11.05
C GLY A 147 -12.15 11.84 10.96
N GLY A 148 -12.96 11.36 10.02
CA GLY A 148 -14.30 11.87 9.75
C GLY A 148 -14.33 12.84 8.58
N TYR A 149 -15.42 13.61 8.48
CA TYR A 149 -15.65 14.56 7.40
C TYR A 149 -15.79 15.97 7.97
N TYR A 150 -15.42 17.00 7.21
CA TYR A 150 -15.62 18.40 7.57
C TYR A 150 -16.52 19.14 6.58
N GLY A 151 -17.07 20.27 7.03
CA GLY A 151 -18.02 21.07 6.26
C GLY A 151 -19.34 20.31 6.08
N ASN A 152 -19.84 20.23 4.85
CA ASN A 152 -21.12 19.56 4.54
C ASN A 152 -21.03 18.02 4.53
N GLY A 153 -20.03 17.43 5.21
CA GLY A 153 -19.84 15.97 5.28
C GLY A 153 -19.24 15.33 4.02
N VAL A 154 -18.76 16.12 3.06
CA VAL A 154 -18.22 15.63 1.77
C VAL A 154 -16.70 15.53 1.74
N ASN A 155 -16.02 16.32 2.57
CA ASN A 155 -14.57 16.45 2.52
C ASN A 155 -13.92 15.67 3.66
N ALA A 156 -12.98 14.77 3.34
CA ALA A 156 -12.37 13.90 4.33
C ALA A 156 -11.34 14.64 5.22
N ILE A 157 -11.26 14.22 6.47
CA ILE A 157 -10.15 14.52 7.37
C ILE A 157 -9.28 13.27 7.44
N ILE A 158 -7.99 13.41 7.17
CA ILE A 158 -7.05 12.31 7.18
C ILE A 158 -6.04 12.55 8.29
N VAL A 159 -5.89 11.58 9.18
CA VAL A 159 -5.01 11.68 10.34
C VAL A 159 -3.77 10.85 10.06
N PHE A 160 -2.61 11.52 10.09
CA PHE A 160 -1.31 10.89 10.04
C PHE A 160 -0.66 10.94 11.42
N ALA A 161 -0.51 9.78 12.07
CA ALA A 161 0.04 9.65 13.41
C ALA A 161 1.50 9.18 13.36
N ALA A 162 2.43 10.12 13.41
CA ALA A 162 3.86 9.87 13.23
C ALA A 162 4.48 8.98 14.33
N CYS A 163 3.83 8.88 15.49
CA CYS A 163 4.26 7.99 16.57
C CYS A 163 4.24 6.50 16.17
N PHE A 164 3.47 6.13 15.14
CA PHE A 164 3.42 4.77 14.60
C PHE A 164 4.41 4.53 13.46
N LEU A 165 5.33 5.45 13.18
CA LEU A 165 6.38 5.22 12.20
C LEU A 165 7.42 4.18 12.71
N PRO A 166 8.00 3.38 11.81
CA PRO A 166 9.11 2.48 12.11
C PRO A 166 10.29 3.20 12.76
N ASP A 167 11.01 2.48 13.62
CA ASP A 167 12.24 2.95 14.23
C ASP A 167 13.44 2.70 13.29
N SER A 168 14.37 3.67 13.15
CA SER A 168 15.52 3.55 12.25
C SER A 168 16.56 2.52 12.69
N ASP A 169 16.48 2.04 13.93
CA ASP A 169 17.42 1.06 14.49
C ASP A 169 17.25 -0.34 13.87
N ARG A 170 16.25 -0.53 12.99
CA ARG A 170 16.00 -1.78 12.29
C ARG A 170 16.84 -1.91 11.02
N GLU A 171 17.30 -3.12 10.74
CA GLU A 171 18.05 -3.44 9.52
C GLU A 171 17.20 -3.27 8.25
N ASP A 172 15.91 -3.60 8.32
CA ASP A 172 14.93 -3.52 7.23
C ASP A 172 14.23 -2.15 7.12
N TYR A 173 14.70 -1.12 7.85
CA TYR A 173 14.02 0.18 7.96
C TYR A 173 13.67 0.79 6.61
N HIS A 174 14.61 0.74 5.65
CA HIS A 174 14.40 1.35 4.34
C HIS A 174 13.27 0.66 3.57
N GLU A 175 13.29 -0.68 3.52
CA GLU A 175 12.27 -1.48 2.85
C GLU A 175 10.88 -1.24 3.49
N VAL A 176 10.80 -1.30 4.81
CA VAL A 176 9.54 -1.06 5.54
C VAL A 176 9.01 0.34 5.26
N MET A 177 9.87 1.37 5.31
CA MET A 177 9.47 2.75 5.04
C MET A 177 9.00 2.98 3.61
N GLU A 178 9.63 2.35 2.61
CA GLU A 178 9.21 2.44 1.21
C GLU A 178 7.84 1.78 1.00
N ASN A 179 7.63 0.57 1.52
CA ASN A 179 6.33 -0.10 1.47
C ASN A 179 5.26 0.68 2.24
N LEU A 180 5.59 1.23 3.42
CA LEU A 180 4.65 2.01 4.23
C LEU A 180 4.24 3.29 3.52
N PHE A 181 5.16 3.91 2.79
CA PHE A 181 4.87 5.11 2.03
C PHE A 181 3.95 4.85 0.85
N LEU A 182 4.20 3.79 0.08
CA LEU A 182 3.29 3.34 -0.98
C LEU A 182 1.89 3.03 -0.42
N TYR A 183 1.84 2.40 0.76
CA TYR A 183 0.58 2.15 1.47
C TYR A 183 -0.13 3.45 1.86
N VAL A 184 0.60 4.43 2.38
CA VAL A 184 0.05 5.74 2.76
C VAL A 184 -0.50 6.49 1.56
N ILE A 185 0.23 6.56 0.44
CA ILE A 185 -0.26 7.23 -0.78
C ILE A 185 -1.48 6.50 -1.34
N SER A 186 -1.40 5.18 -1.51
CA SER A 186 -2.52 4.41 -2.06
C SER A 186 -3.78 4.52 -1.19
N THR A 187 -3.62 4.54 0.13
CA THR A 187 -4.74 4.75 1.06
C THR A 187 -5.28 6.18 0.96
N LEU A 188 -4.40 7.17 0.84
CA LEU A 188 -4.79 8.57 0.60
C LEU A 188 -5.59 8.73 -0.70
N GLU A 189 -5.18 8.08 -1.79
CA GLU A 189 -5.91 8.11 -3.07
C GLU A 189 -7.32 7.51 -2.97
N LEU A 190 -7.48 6.46 -2.16
CA LEU A 190 -8.77 5.81 -1.92
C LEU A 190 -9.71 6.61 -1.01
N MET A 191 -9.15 7.34 -0.03
CA MET A 191 -9.95 8.14 0.91
C MET A 191 -10.37 9.49 0.34
N VAL A 192 -9.67 9.99 -0.68
CA VAL A 192 -9.86 11.35 -1.21
C VAL A 192 -10.48 11.32 -2.60
N ALA A 193 -11.76 11.69 -2.67
CA ALA A 193 -12.44 11.99 -3.92
C ALA A 193 -12.16 13.43 -4.39
N GLU A 194 -12.37 14.41 -3.49
CA GLU A 194 -12.25 15.85 -3.76
C GLU A 194 -11.35 16.53 -2.73
N ASP A 195 -11.79 17.65 -2.16
CA ASP A 195 -11.05 18.44 -1.18
C ASP A 195 -10.93 17.70 0.16
N TYR A 196 -9.79 17.87 0.83
CA TYR A 196 -9.53 17.18 2.10
C TYR A 196 -8.55 17.95 3.00
N MET A 197 -8.48 17.57 4.27
CA MET A 197 -7.48 18.07 5.22
C MET A 197 -6.62 16.92 5.74
N ILE A 198 -5.34 17.21 6.00
CA ILE A 198 -4.46 16.30 6.73
C ILE A 198 -4.20 16.89 8.11
N VAL A 199 -4.35 16.06 9.14
CA VAL A 199 -3.88 16.30 10.50
C VAL A 199 -2.65 15.42 10.72
N TYR A 200 -1.49 16.04 10.85
CA TYR A 200 -0.23 15.39 11.15
C TYR A 200 0.04 15.49 12.67
N LEU A 201 -0.14 14.38 13.38
CA LEU A 201 0.13 14.26 14.80
C LEU A 201 1.61 13.92 15.01
N ASN A 202 2.40 14.94 15.37
CA ASN A 202 3.83 14.75 15.58
C ASN A 202 4.20 14.31 17.01
N GLY A 203 3.40 14.71 18.00
CA GLY A 203 3.73 14.60 19.43
C GLY A 203 4.32 13.22 19.81
N ALA A 204 5.43 13.23 20.54
CA ALA A 204 6.15 12.02 20.96
C ALA A 204 6.86 11.22 19.87
N THR A 205 7.02 11.74 18.65
CA THR A 205 7.82 11.06 17.61
C THR A 205 9.31 11.41 17.76
N PRO A 206 10.17 10.45 18.17
CA PRO A 206 11.60 10.69 18.22
C PRO A 206 12.17 10.85 16.80
N HIS A 207 13.22 11.67 16.66
CA HIS A 207 13.84 11.97 15.36
C HIS A 207 14.23 10.72 14.56
N ARG A 208 14.65 9.65 15.24
CA ARG A 208 15.02 8.37 14.62
C ARG A 208 13.89 7.67 13.85
N ARG A 209 12.63 8.05 14.05
CA ARG A 209 11.49 7.51 13.27
C ARG A 209 11.17 8.31 12.02
N MET A 210 11.84 9.46 11.84
CA MET A 210 11.54 10.38 10.76
C MET A 210 12.42 10.07 9.54
N PRO A 211 11.84 9.98 8.33
CA PRO A 211 12.63 9.86 7.12
C PRO A 211 13.46 11.12 6.86
N GLY A 212 14.60 10.96 6.18
CA GLY A 212 15.48 12.07 5.82
C GLY A 212 14.92 12.99 4.72
N LEU A 213 15.57 14.14 4.51
CA LEU A 213 15.14 15.17 3.54
C LEU A 213 15.00 14.65 2.09
N GLY A 214 15.95 13.82 1.64
CA GLY A 214 15.90 13.24 0.29
C GLY A 214 14.68 12.35 0.09
N TRP A 215 14.32 11.59 1.13
CA TRP A 215 13.11 10.77 1.12
C TRP A 215 11.85 11.64 1.11
N LEU A 216 11.77 12.70 1.93
CA LEU A 216 10.64 13.63 1.91
C LEU A 216 10.44 14.28 0.53
N LYS A 217 11.54 14.62 -0.14
CA LYS A 217 11.50 15.16 -1.51
C LYS A 217 10.93 14.13 -2.49
N ARG A 218 11.45 12.90 -2.50
CA ARG A 218 10.94 11.81 -3.35
C ARG A 218 9.46 11.54 -3.05
N CYS A 219 9.12 11.52 -1.77
CA CYS A 219 7.75 11.36 -1.28
C CYS A 219 6.82 12.43 -1.85
N TYR A 220 7.17 13.70 -1.71
CA TYR A 220 6.39 14.79 -2.28
C TYR A 220 6.30 14.71 -3.81
N GLN A 221 7.31 14.20 -4.51
CA GLN A 221 7.26 14.02 -5.97
C GLN A 221 6.29 12.91 -6.39
N MET A 222 6.29 11.78 -5.68
CA MET A 222 5.44 10.61 -5.97
C MET A 222 3.95 10.85 -5.71
N ILE A 223 3.58 11.76 -4.81
CA ILE A 223 2.17 12.09 -4.58
C ILE A 223 1.56 12.64 -5.87
N ASP A 224 0.36 12.17 -6.24
CA ASP A 224 -0.32 12.66 -7.44
C ASP A 224 -0.63 14.17 -7.39
N ARG A 225 -0.63 14.82 -8.57
CA ARG A 225 -0.92 16.26 -8.69
C ARG A 225 -2.31 16.61 -8.14
N ARG A 226 -3.30 15.73 -8.31
CA ARG A 226 -4.67 15.87 -7.79
C ARG A 226 -4.64 15.97 -6.27
N LEU A 227 -3.98 15.04 -5.59
CA LEU A 227 -3.89 15.02 -4.13
C LEU A 227 -3.26 16.31 -3.58
N LYS A 228 -2.20 16.82 -4.22
CA LYS A 228 -1.57 18.09 -3.81
C LYS A 228 -2.50 19.29 -3.98
N LYS A 229 -3.29 19.31 -5.06
CA LYS A 229 -4.22 20.41 -5.37
C LYS A 229 -5.41 20.43 -4.40
N ASN A 230 -6.00 19.26 -4.17
CA ASN A 230 -7.23 19.08 -3.39
C ASN A 230 -7.01 19.21 -1.87
N LEU A 231 -5.76 19.11 -1.40
CA LEU A 231 -5.45 19.39 0.00
C LEU A 231 -5.84 20.84 0.35
N LYS A 232 -6.72 21.06 1.33
CA LYS A 232 -7.07 22.39 1.81
C LYS A 232 -6.14 22.88 2.89
N SER A 233 -5.82 22.00 3.83
CA SER A 233 -4.95 22.33 4.96
C SER A 233 -4.15 21.12 5.40
N PHE A 234 -2.90 21.37 5.77
CA PHE A 234 -1.99 20.43 6.40
C PHE A 234 -1.69 20.93 7.81
N ILE A 235 -2.43 20.42 8.81
CA ILE A 235 -2.36 20.86 10.20
C ILE A 235 -1.34 19.98 10.93
N ILE A 236 -0.28 20.58 11.45
CA ILE A 236 0.76 19.88 12.21
C ILE A 236 0.55 20.16 13.69
N VAL A 237 0.24 19.11 14.44
CA VAL A 237 -0.03 19.16 15.87
C VAL A 237 1.25 18.85 16.64
N HIS A 238 1.60 19.72 17.58
CA HIS A 238 2.84 19.68 18.36
C HIS A 238 4.10 19.58 17.46
N PRO A 239 4.32 20.54 16.54
CA PRO A 239 5.48 20.52 15.66
C PRO A 239 6.80 20.52 16.45
N SER A 240 7.68 19.57 16.17
CA SER A 240 9.04 19.60 16.70
C SER A 240 9.88 20.68 16.01
N TRP A 241 10.95 21.13 16.68
CA TRP A 241 11.94 22.01 16.06
C TRP A 241 12.49 21.42 14.76
N PHE A 242 12.73 20.10 14.74
CA PHE A 242 13.19 19.39 13.56
C PHE A 242 12.21 19.53 12.38
N ILE A 243 10.90 19.28 12.59
CA ILE A 243 9.92 19.43 11.51
C ILE A 243 9.87 20.86 10.99
N ARG A 244 9.93 21.85 11.88
CA ARG A 244 9.97 23.27 11.48
C ARG A 244 11.20 23.56 10.61
N ALA A 245 12.37 23.07 11.01
CA ALA A 245 13.62 23.23 10.27
C ALA A 245 13.56 22.52 8.90
N VAL A 246 13.10 21.27 8.87
CA VAL A 246 12.91 20.49 7.64
C VAL A 246 11.98 21.21 6.68
N LEU A 247 10.80 21.66 7.14
CA LEU A 247 9.83 22.36 6.29
C LEU A 247 10.40 23.69 5.76
N ALA A 248 11.17 24.41 6.58
CA ALA A 248 11.87 25.62 6.14
C ALA A 248 12.92 25.33 5.06
N LEU A 249 13.73 24.27 5.23
CA LEU A 249 14.75 23.85 4.27
C LEU A 249 14.15 23.27 2.98
N THR A 250 13.00 22.61 3.07
CA THR A 250 12.31 22.04 1.89
C THR A 250 11.44 23.04 1.14
N LYS A 251 11.21 24.23 1.70
CA LYS A 251 10.40 25.31 1.11
C LYS A 251 10.70 25.61 -0.37
N PRO A 252 11.97 25.66 -0.86
CA PRO A 252 12.23 25.90 -2.28
C PRO A 252 11.78 24.75 -3.21
N PHE A 253 11.57 23.54 -2.69
CA PHE A 253 11.17 22.37 -3.48
C PHE A 253 9.66 22.12 -3.47
N ILE A 254 8.94 22.73 -2.52
CA ILE A 254 7.47 22.67 -2.45
C ILE A 254 6.87 23.94 -3.06
N SER A 255 5.68 23.82 -3.66
CA SER A 255 5.04 25.00 -4.22
C SER A 255 4.67 26.01 -3.13
N SER A 256 4.73 27.30 -3.43
CA SER A 256 4.26 28.36 -2.51
C SER A 256 2.81 28.11 -2.07
N LYS A 257 1.96 27.68 -3.02
CA LYS A 257 0.57 27.29 -2.74
C LYS A 257 0.45 26.16 -1.71
N PHE A 258 1.34 25.16 -1.76
CA PHE A 258 1.35 24.08 -0.77
C PHE A 258 1.86 24.58 0.59
N SER A 259 2.92 25.39 0.60
CA SER A 259 3.45 25.99 1.83
C SER A 259 2.37 26.80 2.57
N SER A 260 1.53 27.53 1.84
CA SER A 260 0.40 28.30 2.42
C SER A 260 -0.69 27.42 3.05
N LYS A 261 -0.72 26.11 2.80
CA LYS A 261 -1.69 25.17 3.40
C LYS A 261 -1.25 24.65 4.76
N ILE A 262 0.04 24.81 5.09
CA ILE A 262 0.64 24.30 6.33
C ILE A 262 0.22 25.21 7.49
N ARG A 263 -0.40 24.62 8.51
CA ARG A 263 -0.74 25.28 9.77
C ARG A 263 -0.13 24.52 10.93
N TYR A 264 0.39 25.24 11.91
CA TYR A 264 0.95 24.67 13.12
C TYR A 264 -0.02 24.92 14.26
N VAL A 265 -0.32 23.88 15.05
CA VAL A 265 -1.08 24.00 16.29
C VAL A 265 -0.27 23.37 17.43
N ASN A 266 -0.29 24.02 18.59
CA ASN A 266 0.54 23.62 19.73
C ASN A 266 -0.23 22.84 20.79
N SER A 267 -1.55 22.70 20.64
CA SER A 267 -2.40 21.92 21.55
C SER A 267 -3.52 21.18 20.80
N LEU A 268 -4.11 20.18 21.46
CA LEU A 268 -5.31 19.50 20.97
C LEU A 268 -6.56 20.41 21.03
N ALA A 269 -6.59 21.41 21.92
CA ALA A 269 -7.67 22.39 21.99
C ALA A 269 -7.69 23.29 20.75
N GLU A 270 -6.52 23.79 20.32
CA GLU A 270 -6.39 24.52 19.05
C GLU A 270 -6.81 23.69 17.84
N LEU A 271 -6.58 22.36 17.88
CA LEU A 271 -7.03 21.46 16.81
C LEU A 271 -8.56 21.34 16.77
N GLU A 272 -9.20 21.25 17.93
CA GLU A 272 -10.66 21.14 18.08
C GLU A 272 -11.39 22.38 17.53
N GLU A 273 -10.78 23.56 17.61
CA GLU A 273 -11.32 24.78 16.98
C GLU A 273 -11.30 24.74 15.45
N LEU A 274 -10.44 23.92 14.85
CA LEU A 274 -10.24 23.87 13.40
C LEU A 274 -11.02 22.75 12.71
N ILE A 275 -11.28 21.63 13.40
CA ILE A 275 -11.93 20.45 12.83
C ILE A 275 -12.85 19.73 13.83
N PRO A 276 -13.89 19.03 13.36
CA PRO A 276 -14.66 18.13 14.21
C PRO A 276 -13.78 16.97 14.69
N MET A 277 -13.81 16.70 15.99
CA MET A 277 -12.93 15.72 16.65
C MET A 277 -13.59 14.36 16.91
N GLU A 278 -14.88 14.19 16.60
CA GLU A 278 -15.71 13.03 16.95
C GLU A 278 -15.14 11.68 16.49
N TYR A 279 -14.51 11.65 15.31
CA TYR A 279 -13.94 10.46 14.70
C TYR A 279 -12.40 10.49 14.63
N VAL A 280 -11.78 11.51 15.21
CA VAL A 280 -10.33 11.68 15.19
C VAL A 280 -9.71 10.84 16.32
N HIS A 281 -9.07 9.73 15.96
CA HIS A 281 -8.40 8.88 16.93
C HIS A 281 -7.01 9.43 17.31
N ILE A 282 -6.90 10.01 18.51
CA ILE A 282 -5.64 10.53 19.04
C ILE A 282 -4.89 9.43 19.83
N PRO A 283 -3.65 9.08 19.45
CA PRO A 283 -2.83 8.13 20.22
C PRO A 283 -2.55 8.61 21.65
N GLU A 284 -2.52 7.70 22.62
CA GLU A 284 -2.24 8.04 24.03
C GLU A 284 -0.92 8.80 24.24
N SER A 285 0.11 8.50 23.44
CA SER A 285 1.39 9.19 23.50
C SER A 285 1.26 10.69 23.19
N ILE A 286 0.34 11.05 22.28
CA ILE A 286 0.03 12.44 21.94
C ILE A 286 -0.72 13.10 23.10
N ILE A 287 -1.71 12.43 23.67
CA ILE A 287 -2.48 12.95 24.82
C ILE A 287 -1.54 13.27 25.98
N LYS A 288 -0.64 12.33 26.31
CA LYS A 288 0.37 12.51 27.38
C LYS A 288 1.26 13.72 27.11
N ILE A 289 1.73 13.89 25.87
CA ILE A 289 2.58 15.04 25.52
C ILE A 289 1.81 16.36 25.54
N ASN A 290 0.56 16.37 25.10
CA ASN A 290 -0.30 17.54 25.17
C ASN A 290 -0.45 18.02 26.61
N SER A 291 -0.80 17.11 27.53
CA SER A 291 -0.90 17.44 28.96
C SER A 291 0.43 17.93 29.56
N PHE A 292 1.56 17.33 29.17
CA PHE A 292 2.89 17.74 29.63
C PHE A 292 3.28 19.15 29.16
N LEU A 293 2.97 19.49 27.90
CA LEU A 293 3.26 20.81 27.33
C LEU A 293 2.35 21.89 27.93
N GLN A 294 1.05 21.61 28.08
CA GLN A 294 0.11 22.53 28.72
C GLN A 294 0.46 22.79 30.20
N GLY A 295 0.90 21.77 30.94
CA GLY A 295 1.37 21.96 32.32
C GLY A 295 2.61 22.87 32.43
N HIS A 296 3.51 22.82 31.45
CA HIS A 296 4.67 23.72 31.42
C HIS A 296 4.31 25.15 31.01
N GLU A 297 3.36 25.32 30.10
CA GLU A 297 2.90 26.64 29.64
C GLU A 297 2.25 27.43 30.78
N VAL A 298 1.39 26.78 31.58
CA VAL A 298 0.76 27.39 32.77
C VAL A 298 1.79 27.79 33.83
N THR A 299 2.91 27.07 33.94
CA THR A 299 3.95 27.36 34.95
C THR A 299 4.84 28.55 34.55
N LEU A 300 4.90 28.91 33.26
CA LEU A 300 5.72 30.03 32.76
C LEU A 300 4.95 31.36 32.70
N GLU A 301 3.62 31.33 32.71
CA GLU A 301 2.78 32.54 32.73
C GLU A 301 2.51 33.11 34.15
N GLU A 302 2.96 32.44 35.22
CA GLU A 302 3.01 33.04 36.55
C GLU A 302 4.42 33.59 36.89
N PRO A 303 4.66 34.88 36.63
CA PRO A 303 5.53 35.69 37.48
C PRO A 303 4.73 36.81 38.15
N THR A 304 4.80 36.81 39.49
CA THR A 304 4.40 37.85 40.45
C THR A 304 4.65 39.29 40.01
#